data_AF-A0A6P8HHB3-F1
#
_entry.id   AF-A0A6P8HHB3-F1
#
_cell.length_a   1.000
_cell.length_b   1.000
_cell.length_c   1.000
_cell.angle_alpha   90.00
_cell.angle_beta   90.00
_cell.angle_gamma   90.00
#
_symmetry.space_group_name_H-M   'P 1'
#
loop_
_entity.id
_entity.type
_entity.pdbx_description
1 polymer ?
#
loop_
_entity_poly.entity_id
_entity_poly.type
_entity_poly.pdbx_seq_one_letter_code
_entity_poly.pdbx_strand_id
1 'polypeptide(L)'
;MDSPSSLVLLLVTSIVLVKAIQRSQEKRQGMFGVDQGKVLRRHVFEKHRLTSAVDCGRHCTANAQCLSFNYKEKGPDVEDVCELNNATRKIASPGQDDSDSRYQHYYDLRTESYKFRSCLDYLRQGSTLKVIYTIRENDKSYKVWCDMTSEPGSSWTLILSFALKNRNNPAFCSRSFRGDSKANDDVPRWEAYRMSLKTMKLLASQSTHWRAT
;
A
#
# COMPACT_ATOMS: atom_id res chain seq x y z
N MET A 1 55.15 3.51 2.79
CA MET A 1 54.55 3.18 1.48
C MET A 1 53.21 2.54 1.77
N ASP A 2 52.20 3.37 2.03
CA ASP A 2 50.85 2.90 2.30
C ASP A 2 50.16 2.55 0.99
N SER A 3 49.79 1.27 0.86
CA SER A 3 49.20 0.73 -0.36
C SER A 3 47.80 1.31 -0.58
N PRO A 4 47.52 1.98 -1.72
CA PRO A 4 46.22 2.59 -2.01
C PRO A 4 45.08 1.55 -2.12
N SER A 5 45.41 0.25 -2.22
CA SER A 5 44.46 -0.85 -2.35
C SER A 5 43.61 -1.08 -1.09
N SER A 6 44.16 -0.85 0.11
CA SER A 6 43.45 -1.12 1.37
C SER A 6 42.34 -0.10 1.64
N LEU A 7 42.58 1.17 1.30
CA LEU A 7 41.58 2.23 1.48
C LEU A 7 40.40 2.09 0.51
N VAL A 8 40.69 1.69 -0.74
CA VAL A 8 39.69 1.43 -1.77
C VAL A 8 38.82 0.23 -1.40
N LEU A 9 39.42 -0.85 -0.89
CA LEU A 9 38.67 -2.04 -0.46
C LEU A 9 37.71 -1.72 0.69
N LEU A 10 38.16 -0.96 1.70
CA LEU A 10 37.33 -0.52 2.83
C LEU A 10 36.17 0.39 2.39
N LEU A 11 36.39 1.30 1.43
CA LEU A 11 35.33 2.16 0.91
C LEU A 11 34.30 1.37 0.08
N VAL A 12 34.75 0.42 -0.74
CA VAL A 12 33.85 -0.43 -1.54
C VAL A 12 33.03 -1.34 -0.64
N THR A 13 33.62 -1.98 0.39
CA THR A 13 32.87 -2.78 1.36
C THR A 13 31.87 -1.93 2.13
N SER A 14 32.25 -0.71 2.51
CA SER A 14 31.35 0.23 3.20
C SER A 14 30.19 0.65 2.31
N ILE A 15 30.43 0.96 1.04
CA ILE A 15 29.35 1.33 0.09
C ILE A 15 28.44 0.12 -0.20
N VAL A 16 28.99 -1.08 -0.31
CA VAL A 16 28.20 -2.32 -0.51
C VAL A 16 27.37 -2.64 0.74
N LEU A 17 27.93 -2.49 1.95
CA LEU A 17 27.21 -2.60 3.22
C LEU A 17 26.12 -1.52 3.33
N VAL A 18 26.42 -0.26 3.00
CA VAL A 18 25.43 0.83 3.02
C VAL A 18 24.33 0.59 1.99
N LYS A 19 24.63 0.11 0.77
CA LYS A 19 23.60 -0.28 -0.22
C LYS A 19 22.78 -1.50 0.22
N ALA A 20 23.41 -2.48 0.86
CA ALA A 20 22.73 -3.66 1.41
C ALA A 20 21.82 -3.30 2.60
N ILE A 21 22.22 -2.31 3.41
CA ILE A 21 21.47 -1.80 4.57
C ILE A 21 20.39 -0.77 4.14
N GLN A 22 20.62 0.04 3.10
CA GLN A 22 19.62 0.94 2.50
C GLN A 22 18.59 0.21 1.65
N ARG A 23 18.87 -1.04 1.26
CA ARG A 23 17.83 -1.99 0.90
C ARG A 23 17.11 -2.50 2.15
N SER A 24 16.93 -1.64 3.15
CA SER A 24 15.92 -1.80 4.18
C SER A 24 14.63 -2.09 3.45
N GLN A 25 14.14 -3.32 3.59
CA GLN A 25 12.85 -3.71 3.09
C GLN A 25 11.89 -2.58 3.44
N GLU A 26 11.32 -1.91 2.44
CA GLU A 26 10.00 -1.35 2.64
C GLU A 26 9.18 -2.54 3.12
N LYS A 27 8.96 -2.65 4.44
CA LYS A 27 8.20 -3.74 5.06
C LYS A 27 6.94 -3.87 4.22
N ARG A 28 6.81 -4.98 3.47
CA ARG A 28 5.62 -5.22 2.67
C ARG A 28 4.47 -5.21 3.67
N GLN A 29 3.59 -4.22 3.56
CA GLN A 29 2.59 -3.93 4.58
C GLN A 29 1.52 -5.03 4.69
N GLY A 30 1.59 -6.06 3.83
CA GLY A 30 0.64 -7.19 3.83
C GLY A 30 -0.75 -6.78 3.37
N MET A 31 -0.86 -5.66 2.64
CA MET A 31 -2.11 -5.17 2.10
C MET A 31 -2.38 -5.85 0.77
N PHE A 32 -3.23 -6.87 0.81
CA PHE A 32 -3.58 -7.66 -0.37
C PHE A 32 -5.00 -7.34 -0.84
N GLY A 33 -5.14 -7.12 -2.15
CA GLY A 33 -6.42 -7.21 -2.83
C GLY A 33 -6.66 -8.65 -3.23
N VAL A 34 -7.91 -9.03 -3.47
CA VAL A 34 -8.28 -10.39 -3.84
C VAL A 34 -9.12 -10.40 -5.12
N ASP A 35 -8.74 -11.27 -6.06
CA ASP A 35 -9.57 -11.63 -7.20
C ASP A 35 -10.14 -13.04 -6.97
N GLN A 36 -11.46 -13.12 -6.78
CA GLN A 36 -12.19 -14.37 -6.57
C GLN A 36 -12.22 -15.21 -7.85
N GLY A 37 -11.98 -16.52 -7.74
CA GLY A 37 -12.02 -17.45 -8.86
C GLY A 37 -10.86 -17.30 -9.85
N LYS A 38 -9.81 -16.55 -9.49
CA LYS A 38 -8.61 -16.32 -10.30
C LYS A 38 -7.41 -17.05 -9.73
N VAL A 39 -6.50 -17.46 -10.60
CA VAL A 39 -5.30 -18.18 -10.19
C VAL A 39 -4.15 -18.06 -11.19
N LEU A 40 -2.97 -17.75 -10.66
CA LEU A 40 -1.76 -17.57 -11.44
C LEU A 40 -0.87 -18.81 -11.34
N ARG A 41 -1.03 -19.81 -12.21
CA ARG A 41 -0.36 -21.12 -12.06
C ARG A 41 1.11 -21.15 -12.47
N ARG A 42 1.45 -20.44 -13.53
CA ARG A 42 2.79 -20.52 -14.18
C ARG A 42 3.88 -19.76 -13.43
N HIS A 43 3.50 -18.94 -12.46
CA HIS A 43 4.41 -18.10 -11.69
C HIS A 43 4.62 -18.60 -10.26
N VAL A 44 4.02 -19.75 -9.93
CA VAL A 44 4.18 -20.39 -8.63
C VAL A 44 5.63 -20.87 -8.51
N PHE A 45 6.35 -20.35 -7.52
CA PHE A 45 7.72 -20.78 -7.23
C PHE A 45 7.84 -21.49 -5.89
N GLU A 46 6.83 -21.39 -5.02
CA GLU A 46 6.80 -22.03 -3.72
C GLU A 46 5.37 -22.43 -3.36
N LYS A 47 5.21 -23.60 -2.73
CA LYS A 47 3.92 -24.11 -2.26
C LYS A 47 4.01 -24.49 -0.79
N HIS A 48 2.99 -24.13 -0.03
CA HIS A 48 2.85 -24.49 1.37
C HIS A 48 1.47 -25.07 1.64
N ARG A 49 1.41 -25.96 2.62
CA ARG A 49 0.18 -26.47 3.23
C ARG A 49 -0.07 -25.59 4.46
N LEU A 50 -0.77 -24.47 4.29
CA LEU A 50 -1.04 -23.49 5.35
C LEU A 50 -2.53 -23.35 5.55
N THR A 51 -2.92 -23.12 6.80
CA THR A 51 -4.31 -23.17 7.29
C THR A 51 -5.11 -21.89 7.06
N SER A 52 -4.53 -20.85 6.46
CA SER A 52 -5.24 -19.59 6.21
C SER A 52 -4.61 -18.73 5.11
N ALA A 53 -5.44 -17.91 4.44
CA ALA A 53 -4.97 -16.88 3.52
C ALA A 53 -4.07 -15.84 4.20
N VAL A 54 -4.30 -15.59 5.50
CA VAL A 54 -3.50 -14.67 6.32
C VAL A 54 -2.08 -15.20 6.48
N ASP A 55 -1.92 -16.48 6.81
CA ASP A 55 -0.61 -17.12 6.90
C ASP A 55 0.09 -17.13 5.56
N CYS A 56 -0.62 -17.43 4.47
CA CYS A 56 -0.06 -17.36 3.13
C CYS A 56 0.46 -15.93 2.82
N GLY A 57 -0.30 -14.90 3.19
CA GLY A 57 0.13 -13.50 3.10
C GLY A 57 1.36 -13.18 3.97
N ARG A 58 1.47 -13.75 5.17
CA ARG A 58 2.66 -13.61 6.03
C ARG A 58 3.89 -14.25 5.39
N HIS A 59 3.75 -15.43 4.80
CA HIS A 59 4.83 -16.08 4.06
C HIS A 59 5.25 -15.24 2.83
N CYS A 60 4.28 -14.71 2.09
CA CYS A 60 4.55 -13.86 0.93
C CYS A 60 5.27 -12.54 1.32
N THR A 61 4.85 -11.90 2.41
CA THR A 61 5.50 -10.67 2.89
C THR A 61 6.90 -10.91 3.43
N ALA A 62 7.17 -12.09 3.99
CA ALA A 62 8.49 -12.50 4.45
C ALA A 62 9.45 -12.88 3.31
N ASN A 63 8.94 -13.38 2.17
CA ASN A 63 9.77 -13.79 1.04
C ASN A 63 9.86 -12.69 -0.03
N ALA A 64 11.04 -12.09 -0.21
CA ALA A 64 11.28 -11.00 -1.17
C ALA A 64 10.97 -11.36 -2.63
N GLN A 65 10.93 -12.63 -3.02
CA GLN A 65 10.57 -13.07 -4.38
C GLN A 65 9.05 -13.14 -4.59
N CYS A 66 8.25 -13.18 -3.52
CA CYS A 66 6.79 -13.23 -3.65
C CYS A 66 6.21 -11.87 -4.07
N LEU A 67 5.47 -11.82 -5.17
CA LEU A 67 4.80 -10.62 -5.67
C LEU A 67 3.27 -10.72 -5.62
N SER A 68 2.74 -11.93 -5.52
CA SER A 68 1.34 -12.28 -5.31
C SER A 68 1.26 -13.72 -4.79
N PHE A 69 0.09 -14.20 -4.38
CA PHE A 69 -0.08 -15.61 -4.02
C PHE A 69 -1.47 -16.11 -4.41
N ASN A 70 -1.58 -17.42 -4.65
CA ASN A 70 -2.87 -18.08 -4.78
C ASN A 70 -3.19 -18.75 -3.44
N TYR A 71 -4.43 -18.64 -3.00
CA TYR A 71 -4.95 -19.40 -1.88
C TYR A 71 -6.15 -20.20 -2.34
N LYS A 72 -6.18 -21.48 -1.98
CA LYS A 72 -7.33 -22.35 -2.15
C LYS A 72 -7.75 -22.83 -0.78
N GLU A 73 -8.87 -22.29 -0.33
CA GLU A 73 -9.59 -22.83 0.80
C GLU A 73 -10.22 -24.15 0.38
N LYS A 74 -10.09 -25.20 1.20
CA LYS A 74 -10.75 -26.47 0.94
C LYS A 74 -11.68 -26.86 2.08
N GLY A 75 -12.75 -27.56 1.68
CA GLY A 75 -13.72 -28.17 2.57
C GLY A 75 -13.14 -29.32 3.41
N PRO A 76 -13.99 -30.04 4.17
CA PRO A 76 -13.62 -30.78 5.37
C PRO A 76 -12.44 -31.78 5.26
N ASP A 77 -12.19 -32.36 4.08
CA ASP A 77 -11.32 -33.54 3.92
C ASP A 77 -10.08 -33.31 3.03
N VAL A 78 -9.74 -32.07 2.73
CA VAL A 78 -8.61 -31.79 1.83
C VAL A 78 -7.84 -30.57 2.30
N GLU A 79 -6.51 -30.66 2.38
CA GLU A 79 -5.68 -29.56 2.87
C GLU A 79 -5.77 -28.29 1.99
N ASP A 80 -5.81 -27.15 2.67
CA ASP A 80 -5.64 -25.80 2.12
C ASP A 80 -4.31 -25.68 1.37
N VAL A 81 -4.34 -24.91 0.28
CA VAL A 81 -3.15 -24.73 -0.58
C VAL A 81 -2.79 -23.26 -0.65
N CYS A 82 -1.58 -22.93 -0.21
CA CYS A 82 -0.92 -21.65 -0.40
C CYS A 82 0.14 -21.77 -1.49
N GLU A 83 0.08 -20.94 -2.53
CA GLU A 83 1.05 -20.91 -3.62
C GLU A 83 1.63 -19.51 -3.77
N LEU A 84 2.92 -19.31 -3.48
CA LEU A 84 3.58 -18.01 -3.66
C LEU A 84 3.99 -17.83 -5.12
N ASN A 85 3.72 -16.65 -5.66
CA ASN A 85 3.99 -16.30 -7.06
C ASN A 85 5.06 -15.23 -7.19
N ASN A 86 5.96 -15.39 -8.16
CA ASN A 86 7.02 -14.42 -8.46
C ASN A 86 6.58 -13.35 -9.47
N ALA A 87 5.28 -13.25 -9.74
CA ALA A 87 4.69 -12.32 -10.67
C ALA A 87 3.58 -11.52 -9.98
N THR A 88 3.37 -10.30 -10.47
CA THR A 88 2.22 -9.48 -10.06
C THR A 88 0.99 -9.89 -10.88
N ARG A 89 -0.20 -9.53 -10.39
CA ARG A 89 -1.47 -9.66 -11.10
C ARG A 89 -1.43 -9.17 -12.57
N LYS A 90 -0.61 -8.15 -12.88
CA LYS A 90 -0.51 -7.57 -14.25
C LYS A 90 0.41 -8.33 -15.21
N ILE A 91 1.38 -9.07 -14.67
CA ILE A 91 2.33 -9.84 -15.49
C ILE A 91 1.66 -11.11 -16.02
N ALA A 92 0.54 -11.53 -15.42
CA ALA A 92 -0.39 -12.43 -16.05
C ALA A 92 -0.85 -11.80 -17.38
N SER A 93 -0.23 -12.19 -18.49
CA SER A 93 -0.64 -11.75 -19.81
C SER A 93 -2.11 -12.10 -20.02
N PRO A 94 -2.87 -11.40 -20.89
CA PRO A 94 -4.23 -11.81 -21.23
C PRO A 94 -4.22 -13.29 -21.66
N GLY A 95 -4.87 -14.18 -20.88
CA GLY A 95 -4.86 -15.63 -21.09
C GLY A 95 -3.82 -16.46 -20.30
N GLN A 96 -3.05 -15.86 -19.39
CA GLN A 96 -2.16 -16.57 -18.44
C GLN A 96 -2.72 -16.69 -17.02
N ASP A 97 -3.81 -16.00 -16.74
CA ASP A 97 -4.57 -16.11 -15.50
C ASP A 97 -5.68 -17.14 -15.73
N ASP A 98 -5.51 -18.32 -15.14
CA ASP A 98 -6.51 -19.37 -15.22
C ASP A 98 -7.69 -19.00 -14.33
N SER A 99 -8.90 -19.42 -14.68
CA SER A 99 -10.06 -19.31 -13.80
C SER A 99 -10.33 -20.64 -13.11
N ASP A 100 -10.33 -20.65 -11.78
CA ASP A 100 -10.77 -21.78 -10.97
C ASP A 100 -11.50 -21.20 -9.75
N SER A 101 -12.81 -21.42 -9.67
CA SER A 101 -13.68 -20.85 -8.63
C SER A 101 -13.28 -21.22 -7.21
N ARG A 102 -12.43 -22.23 -7.03
CA ARG A 102 -11.93 -22.67 -5.72
C ARG A 102 -10.73 -21.85 -5.25
N TYR A 103 -10.11 -21.09 -6.14
CA TYR A 103 -8.93 -20.29 -5.84
C TYR A 103 -9.30 -18.82 -5.67
N GLN A 104 -8.50 -18.16 -4.86
CA GLN A 104 -8.49 -16.74 -4.62
C GLN A 104 -7.07 -16.25 -4.94
N HIS A 105 -6.93 -15.27 -5.84
CA HIS A 105 -5.63 -14.69 -6.15
C HIS A 105 -5.44 -13.40 -5.36
N TYR A 106 -4.43 -13.39 -4.49
CA TYR A 106 -4.09 -12.25 -3.64
C TYR A 106 -2.90 -11.50 -4.22
N TYR A 107 -3.03 -10.19 -4.40
CA TYR A 107 -2.01 -9.34 -5.01
C TYR A 107 -1.69 -8.13 -4.14
N ASP A 108 -0.43 -7.71 -4.10
CA ASP A 108 0.00 -6.55 -3.31
C ASP A 108 -0.64 -5.27 -3.86
N LEU A 109 -1.56 -4.67 -3.10
CA LEU A 109 -2.25 -3.42 -3.46
C LEU A 109 -1.26 -2.29 -3.71
N ARG A 110 -0.07 -2.33 -3.11
CA ARG A 110 0.97 -1.33 -3.35
C ARG A 110 1.49 -1.39 -4.79
N THR A 111 1.62 -2.58 -5.37
CA THR A 111 2.03 -2.74 -6.78
C THR A 111 0.94 -2.25 -7.76
N GLU A 112 -0.29 -2.10 -7.27
CA GLU A 112 -1.41 -1.50 -7.99
C GLU A 112 -1.67 -0.03 -7.63
N SER A 113 -1.18 0.43 -6.48
CA SER A 113 -1.40 1.78 -5.94
C SER A 113 -0.96 2.91 -6.86
N TYR A 114 -0.10 2.61 -7.85
CA TYR A 114 0.23 3.58 -8.89
C TYR A 114 -0.98 4.14 -9.65
N LYS A 115 -2.11 3.40 -9.66
CA LYS A 115 -3.37 3.84 -10.27
C LYS A 115 -4.33 4.52 -9.29
N PHE A 116 -4.14 4.38 -7.99
CA PHE A 116 -5.12 4.84 -7.02
C PHE A 116 -4.95 6.34 -6.78
N ARG A 117 -6.04 7.08 -6.97
CA ARG A 117 -6.08 8.54 -6.89
C ARG A 117 -6.75 9.01 -5.60
N SER A 118 -7.40 8.11 -4.87
CA SER A 118 -8.17 8.42 -3.66
C SER A 118 -8.32 7.22 -2.71
N CYS A 119 -8.79 7.47 -1.49
CA CYS A 119 -9.20 6.41 -0.55
C CYS A 119 -10.34 5.54 -1.11
N LEU A 120 -11.19 6.09 -1.99
CA LEU A 120 -12.29 5.36 -2.61
C LEU A 120 -11.79 4.23 -3.53
N ASP A 121 -10.66 4.44 -4.20
CA ASP A 121 -10.05 3.40 -5.04
C ASP A 121 -9.60 2.20 -4.19
N TYR A 122 -9.04 2.47 -3.00
CA TYR A 122 -8.68 1.40 -2.05
C TYR A 122 -9.91 0.68 -1.51
N LEU A 123 -10.99 1.39 -1.19
CA LEU A 123 -12.24 0.78 -0.74
C LEU A 123 -12.86 -0.11 -1.83
N ARG A 124 -12.91 0.37 -3.08
CA ARG A 124 -13.42 -0.41 -4.23
C ARG A 124 -12.66 -1.71 -4.45
N GLN A 125 -11.38 -1.75 -4.07
CA GLN A 125 -10.53 -2.93 -4.12
C GLN A 125 -10.61 -3.79 -2.86
N GLY A 126 -11.59 -3.52 -1.99
CA GLY A 126 -11.89 -4.35 -0.82
C GLY A 126 -11.14 -3.95 0.46
N SER A 127 -10.44 -2.82 0.48
CA SER A 127 -9.75 -2.40 1.70
C SER A 127 -10.74 -2.00 2.80
N THR A 128 -10.53 -2.54 4.00
CA THR A 128 -11.33 -2.27 5.21
C THR A 128 -10.52 -1.57 6.30
N LEU A 129 -9.29 -1.15 6.00
CA LEU A 129 -8.34 -0.67 7.00
C LEU A 129 -8.38 0.84 7.18
N LYS A 130 -8.23 1.28 8.44
CA LYS A 130 -8.05 2.68 8.82
C LYS A 130 -6.57 3.02 9.00
N VAL A 131 -5.90 3.43 7.92
CA VAL A 131 -4.43 3.63 7.86
C VAL A 131 -4.01 4.75 6.90
N ILE A 132 -2.71 5.03 6.82
CA ILE A 132 -2.12 5.93 5.82
C ILE A 132 -1.86 5.16 4.52
N TYR A 133 -2.44 5.64 3.43
CA TYR A 133 -2.28 5.13 2.08
C TYR A 133 -1.46 6.08 1.21
N THR A 134 -0.98 5.56 0.07
CA THR A 134 -0.35 6.37 -0.97
C THR A 134 -1.31 6.52 -2.14
N ILE A 135 -1.60 7.74 -2.56
CA ILE A 135 -2.35 8.03 -3.79
C ILE A 135 -1.43 8.70 -4.79
N ARG A 136 -1.80 8.66 -6.08
CA ARG A 136 -1.03 9.29 -7.14
C ARG A 136 -1.89 10.17 -8.03
N GLU A 137 -1.26 11.21 -8.54
CA GLU A 137 -1.76 12.04 -9.63
C GLU A 137 -0.60 12.30 -10.58
N ASN A 138 -0.68 11.72 -11.77
CA ASN A 138 0.44 11.65 -12.70
C ASN A 138 1.68 11.04 -11.98
N ASP A 139 2.85 11.66 -12.11
CA ASP A 139 4.08 11.17 -11.48
C ASP A 139 4.20 11.52 -9.99
N LYS A 140 3.26 12.29 -9.42
CA LYS A 140 3.31 12.73 -8.03
C LYS A 140 2.57 11.77 -7.11
N SER A 141 3.16 11.49 -5.96
CA SER A 141 2.55 10.69 -4.89
C SER A 141 2.23 11.53 -3.66
N TYR A 142 1.11 11.26 -3.02
CA TYR A 142 0.68 11.90 -1.79
C TYR A 142 0.34 10.85 -0.74
N LYS A 143 0.66 11.12 0.54
CA LYS A 143 0.21 10.29 1.66
C LYS A 143 -1.11 10.83 2.17
N VAL A 144 -2.10 9.95 2.27
CA VAL A 144 -3.44 10.31 2.75
C VAL A 144 -3.86 9.34 3.82
N TRP A 145 -4.51 9.85 4.86
CA TRP A 145 -5.07 9.02 5.90
C TRP A 145 -6.50 8.68 5.48
N CYS A 146 -6.84 7.38 5.46
CA CYS A 146 -8.15 6.90 5.07
C CYS A 146 -8.84 6.15 6.21
N ASP A 147 -10.16 6.32 6.33
CA ASP A 147 -11.04 5.52 7.18
C ASP A 147 -12.06 4.76 6.34
N MET A 148 -11.99 3.43 6.37
CA MET A 148 -12.99 2.54 5.79
C MET A 148 -13.86 1.88 6.88
N THR A 149 -13.69 2.28 8.15
CA THR A 149 -14.29 1.63 9.32
C THR A 149 -15.37 2.46 10.00
N SER A 150 -15.31 3.80 9.90
CA SER A 150 -16.25 4.69 10.58
C SER A 150 -17.69 4.57 10.06
N GLU A 151 -17.87 4.23 8.79
CA GLU A 151 -19.18 4.06 8.17
C GLU A 151 -19.10 2.96 7.10
N PRO A 152 -19.95 1.92 7.16
CA PRO A 152 -19.93 0.82 6.20
C PRO A 152 -20.11 1.31 4.76
N GLY A 153 -19.18 0.92 3.87
CA GLY A 153 -19.22 1.32 2.46
C GLY A 153 -18.71 2.73 2.16
N SER A 154 -18.20 3.45 3.18
CA SER A 154 -17.63 4.79 3.01
C SER A 154 -16.11 4.79 3.11
N SER A 155 -15.47 5.75 2.43
CA SER A 155 -14.01 5.92 2.41
C SER A 155 -13.62 7.35 2.76
N TRP A 156 -13.53 7.64 4.06
CA TRP A 156 -13.24 8.98 4.54
C TRP A 156 -11.77 9.34 4.33
N THR A 157 -11.51 10.48 3.71
CA THR A 157 -10.15 11.03 3.59
C THR A 157 -9.96 12.21 4.55
N LEU A 158 -8.93 12.17 5.39
CA LEU A 158 -8.60 13.31 6.28
C LEU A 158 -8.02 14.46 5.45
N ILE A 159 -8.62 15.65 5.51
CA ILE A 159 -8.15 16.85 4.80
C ILE A 159 -7.58 17.92 5.73
N LEU A 160 -7.96 17.90 7.00
CA LEU A 160 -7.53 18.84 8.03
C LEU A 160 -7.57 18.17 9.42
N SER A 161 -6.56 18.43 10.24
CA SER A 161 -6.50 18.01 11.64
C SER A 161 -5.63 18.95 12.46
N PHE A 162 -6.05 19.37 13.65
CA PHE A 162 -5.18 20.16 14.53
C PHE A 162 -5.50 20.00 16.01
N ALA A 163 -4.46 20.03 16.84
CA ALA A 163 -4.59 20.13 18.29
C ALA A 163 -4.98 21.56 18.70
N LEU A 164 -5.73 21.72 19.79
CA LEU A 164 -6.18 23.03 20.31
C LEU A 164 -5.03 24.03 20.54
N LYS A 165 -3.82 23.55 20.87
CA LYS A 165 -2.60 24.37 21.00
C LYS A 165 -2.27 25.15 19.70
N ASN A 166 -2.70 24.63 18.55
CA ASN A 166 -2.47 25.19 17.23
C ASN A 166 -3.63 26.04 16.70
N ARG A 167 -4.67 26.33 17.50
CA ARG A 167 -5.87 27.10 17.06
C ARG A 167 -5.57 28.49 16.48
N ASN A 168 -4.46 29.10 16.92
CA ASN A 168 -4.06 30.43 16.46
C ASN A 168 -3.37 30.39 15.09
N ASN A 169 -3.05 29.20 14.56
CA ASN A 169 -2.49 29.08 13.23
C ASN A 169 -3.58 29.33 12.17
N PRO A 170 -3.42 30.34 11.30
CA PRO A 170 -4.42 30.67 10.28
C PRO A 170 -4.75 29.51 9.36
N ALA A 171 -3.80 28.59 9.15
CA ALA A 171 -4.02 27.40 8.35
C ALA A 171 -5.11 26.48 8.91
N PHE A 172 -5.47 26.55 10.19
CA PHE A 172 -6.46 25.63 10.76
C PHE A 172 -7.82 26.27 11.01
N CYS A 173 -7.88 27.53 11.42
CA CYS A 173 -9.15 28.13 11.87
C CYS A 173 -9.68 29.28 11.00
N SER A 174 -8.83 30.06 10.33
CA SER A 174 -9.28 31.30 9.65
C SER A 174 -9.21 31.24 8.12
N ARG A 175 -8.31 30.42 7.54
CA ARG A 175 -8.19 30.27 6.09
C ARG A 175 -9.26 29.32 5.56
N SER A 176 -10.13 29.82 4.66
CA SER A 176 -11.10 29.00 3.93
C SER A 176 -10.45 27.84 3.18
N PHE A 177 -11.15 26.71 3.03
CA PHE A 177 -10.75 25.60 2.15
C PHE A 177 -10.72 25.96 0.66
N ARG A 178 -11.25 27.13 0.27
CA ARG A 178 -11.09 27.66 -1.11
C ARG A 178 -9.73 28.30 -1.35
N GLY A 179 -9.01 28.67 -0.28
CA GLY A 179 -7.65 29.22 -0.33
C GLY A 179 -6.60 28.15 -0.03
N ASP A 180 -5.46 28.26 -0.70
CA ASP A 180 -4.32 27.40 -0.39
C ASP A 180 -3.67 27.84 0.93
N SER A 181 -3.52 26.90 1.85
CA SER A 181 -2.96 27.15 3.18
C SER A 181 -2.52 25.82 3.80
N LYS A 182 -1.66 25.09 3.09
CA LYS A 182 -1.16 23.79 3.53
C LYS A 182 -0.39 23.87 4.86
N ALA A 183 -0.44 22.81 5.66
CA ALA A 183 0.37 22.67 6.86
C ALA A 183 0.70 21.18 7.06
N ASN A 184 2.00 20.84 7.10
CA ASN A 184 2.48 19.45 7.20
C ASN A 184 1.79 18.50 6.19
N ASP A 185 1.68 18.93 4.92
CA ASP A 185 0.93 18.23 3.86
C ASP A 185 1.66 17.03 3.24
N ASP A 186 2.86 16.72 3.74
CA ASP A 186 3.67 15.57 3.34
C ASP A 186 3.11 14.26 3.91
N VAL A 187 2.76 14.24 5.19
CA VAL A 187 2.27 13.07 5.92
C VAL A 187 1.20 13.53 6.93
N PRO A 188 0.03 12.87 6.97
CA PRO A 188 -1.01 13.17 7.96
C PRO A 188 -0.52 13.09 9.42
N ARG A 189 -0.56 14.23 10.13
CA ARG A 189 -0.22 14.36 11.55
C ARG A 189 -1.39 14.96 12.32
N TRP A 190 -1.91 14.25 13.32
CA TRP A 190 -3.08 14.68 14.10
C TRP A 190 -2.93 16.04 14.78
N GLU A 191 -1.72 16.42 15.20
CA GLU A 191 -1.54 17.69 15.90
C GLU A 191 -1.63 18.92 14.99
N ALA A 192 -1.27 18.76 13.71
CA ALA A 192 -1.18 19.86 12.76
C ALA A 192 -1.06 19.27 11.36
N TYR A 193 -2.15 19.27 10.61
CA TYR A 193 -2.22 18.76 9.26
C TYR A 193 -3.30 19.50 8.49
N ARG A 194 -2.94 19.98 7.31
CA ARG A 194 -3.88 20.51 6.32
C ARG A 194 -3.30 20.28 4.94
N MET A 195 -4.08 19.60 4.11
CA MET A 195 -3.72 19.39 2.71
C MET A 195 -3.62 20.71 1.94
N SER A 196 -2.87 20.71 0.83
CA SER A 196 -2.92 21.81 -0.13
C SER A 196 -4.30 21.90 -0.80
N LEU A 197 -4.66 23.09 -1.28
CA LEU A 197 -5.87 23.30 -2.08
C LEU A 197 -5.89 22.38 -3.31
N LYS A 198 -4.73 22.19 -3.94
CA LYS A 198 -4.59 21.31 -5.11
C LYS A 198 -4.98 19.88 -4.76
N THR A 199 -4.43 19.33 -3.67
CA THR A 199 -4.71 17.95 -3.24
C THR A 199 -6.17 17.78 -2.82
N MET A 200 -6.76 18.77 -2.13
CA MET A 200 -8.19 18.74 -1.79
C MET A 200 -9.07 18.72 -3.06
N LYS A 201 -8.76 19.53 -4.07
CA LYS A 201 -9.50 19.53 -5.36
C LYS A 201 -9.37 18.19 -6.09
N LEU A 202 -8.17 17.61 -6.10
CA LEU A 202 -7.95 16.26 -6.64
C LEU A 202 -8.88 15.26 -5.95
N LEU A 203 -8.81 15.18 -4.62
CA LEU A 203 -9.64 14.24 -3.84
C LEU A 203 -11.14 14.49 -4.04
N ALA A 204 -11.52 15.76 -4.13
CA ALA A 204 -12.91 16.14 -4.30
C ALA A 204 -13.50 15.72 -5.66
N SER A 205 -12.65 15.57 -6.67
CA SER A 205 -13.06 15.02 -7.96
C SER A 205 -13.23 13.49 -7.96
N GLN A 206 -12.76 12.79 -6.92
CA GLN A 206 -12.70 11.32 -6.88
C GLN A 206 -13.66 10.71 -5.87
N SER A 207 -13.89 11.35 -4.72
CA SER A 207 -14.72 10.84 -3.62
C SER A 207 -15.51 11.97 -2.99
N THR A 208 -16.65 11.68 -2.36
CA THR A 208 -17.48 12.62 -1.61
C THR A 208 -17.20 12.64 -0.11
N HIS A 209 -16.42 11.67 0.41
CA HIS A 209 -16.21 11.49 1.84
C HIS A 209 -14.87 12.07 2.28
N TRP A 210 -14.91 13.29 2.84
CA TRP A 210 -13.75 13.96 3.41
C TRP A 210 -14.07 14.41 4.83
N ARG A 211 -13.03 14.53 5.67
CA ARG A 211 -13.23 14.93 7.07
C ARG A 211 -12.16 15.89 7.58
N ALA A 212 -12.58 16.73 8.51
CA ALA A 212 -11.75 17.62 9.29
C ALA A 212 -11.96 17.31 10.79
N THR A 213 -10.90 17.37 11.59
CA THR A 213 -10.93 17.03 13.03
C THR A 213 -10.24 18.06 13.89
#